data_AF-D5EKI4-F1
#
_entry.id   AF-D5EKI4-F1
#
_cell.length_a   1.000
_cell.length_b   1.000
_cell.length_c   1.000
_cell.angle_alpha   90.00
_cell.angle_beta   90.00
_cell.angle_gamma   90.00
#
_symmetry.space_group_name_H-M   'P 1'
#
loop_
_entity.id
_entity.type
_entity.pdbx_description
1 polymer ?
#
loop_
_entity_poly.entity_id
_entity_poly.type
_entity_poly.pdbx_seq_one_letter_code
_entity_poly.pdbx_strand_id
1 'polypeptide(L)'
;MRLLSHIALLVIGILVGLSIQTRIQSSEHEASHSSTTAPLNQEPENKPSADSPNGITAEQVLHSFNSPAQIKQFDAAEDASILRLNEMLGGAIANEAKTRTEASLKRLRVELDLTAAQVQSIQASTTSYLSEHDSLLPLDLLRHDSPLRGAIEQTLSAHQLIQYTELRTQHRYNWIEAQANVELAELQQTNRLTEAEKDDLFSQLVEKYTVQSQ
;
A
#
# COMPACT_ATOMS: atom_id res chain seq x y z
N MET A 1 -3.26 -7.14 -25.09
CA MET A 1 -1.98 -7.38 -24.38
C MET A 1 -1.63 -6.33 -23.31
N ARG A 2 -2.48 -5.33 -22.99
CA ARG A 2 -2.19 -4.34 -21.91
C ARG A 2 -2.69 -4.74 -20.52
N LEU A 3 -3.61 -5.71 -20.44
CA LEU A 3 -4.22 -6.16 -19.17
C LEU A 3 -3.27 -7.01 -18.31
N LEU A 4 -2.42 -7.83 -18.95
CA LEU A 4 -1.45 -8.69 -18.25
C LEU A 4 -0.32 -7.89 -17.55
N SER A 5 0.03 -6.70 -18.07
CA SER A 5 1.05 -5.84 -17.47
C SER A 5 0.61 -5.22 -16.14
N HIS A 6 -0.67 -4.89 -16.01
CA HIS A 6 -1.22 -4.28 -14.79
C HIS A 6 -1.38 -5.30 -13.67
N ILE A 7 -1.73 -6.54 -14.01
CA ILE A 7 -1.83 -7.64 -13.03
C ILE A 7 -0.43 -8.01 -12.50
N ALA A 8 0.60 -8.00 -13.36
CA ALA A 8 1.97 -8.26 -12.91
C ALA A 8 2.49 -7.21 -11.92
N LEU A 9 2.21 -5.92 -12.15
CA LEU A 9 2.58 -4.83 -11.24
C LEU A 9 1.82 -4.92 -9.90
N LEU A 10 0.56 -5.34 -9.93
CA LEU A 10 -0.27 -5.46 -8.73
C LEU A 10 0.15 -6.66 -7.85
N VAL A 11 0.54 -7.78 -8.46
CA VAL A 11 1.07 -8.96 -7.74
C VAL A 11 2.42 -8.68 -7.09
N ILE A 12 3.29 -7.88 -7.74
CA ILE A 12 4.58 -7.49 -7.17
C ILE A 12 4.39 -6.56 -5.96
N GLY A 13 3.46 -5.60 -6.03
CA GLY A 13 3.17 -4.69 -4.90
C GLY A 13 2.67 -5.43 -3.64
N ILE A 14 1.84 -6.46 -3.82
CA ILE A 14 1.32 -7.28 -2.71
C ILE A 14 2.42 -8.14 -2.08
N LEU A 15 3.33 -8.72 -2.88
CA LEU A 15 4.46 -9.51 -2.39
C LEU A 15 5.48 -8.67 -1.59
N VAL A 16 5.70 -7.40 -1.99
CA VAL A 16 6.55 -6.46 -1.25
C VAL A 16 5.89 -6.01 0.06
N GLY A 17 4.56 -5.82 0.07
CA GLY A 17 3.82 -5.49 1.30
C GLY A 17 3.87 -6.61 2.36
N LEU A 18 3.67 -7.87 1.95
CA LEU A 18 3.70 -9.02 2.86
C LEU A 18 5.08 -9.29 3.47
N SER A 19 6.16 -9.08 2.71
CA SER A 19 7.53 -9.34 3.21
C SER A 19 7.99 -8.34 4.27
N ILE A 20 7.50 -7.09 4.22
CA ILE A 20 7.75 -6.07 5.25
C ILE A 20 7.00 -6.41 6.54
N GLN A 21 5.76 -6.91 6.44
CA GLN A 21 4.92 -7.22 7.59
C GLN A 21 5.45 -8.44 8.38
N THR A 22 6.05 -9.43 7.71
CA THR A 22 6.72 -10.56 8.37
C THR A 22 8.00 -10.18 9.12
N ARG A 23 8.73 -9.14 8.69
CA ARG A 23 9.96 -8.70 9.40
C ARG A 23 9.66 -7.99 10.72
N ILE A 24 8.56 -7.25 10.79
CA ILE A 24 8.19 -6.49 12.00
C ILE A 24 7.76 -7.43 13.13
N GLN A 25 7.12 -8.58 12.82
CA GLN A 25 6.78 -9.58 13.83
C GLN A 25 7.97 -10.40 14.33
N SER A 26 9.00 -10.63 13.49
CA SER A 26 10.19 -11.38 13.92
C SER A 26 11.11 -10.60 14.87
N SER A 27 11.06 -9.26 14.86
CA SER A 27 11.92 -8.43 15.73
C SER A 27 11.41 -8.26 17.16
N GLU A 28 10.17 -8.66 17.47
CA GLU A 28 9.60 -8.57 18.82
C GLU A 28 9.81 -9.84 19.67
N HIS A 29 10.56 -10.84 19.18
CA HIS A 29 10.77 -12.11 19.89
C HIS A 29 12.20 -12.41 20.35
N GLU A 30 13.19 -11.54 20.12
CA GLU A 30 14.59 -11.83 20.51
C GLU A 30 15.16 -10.97 21.65
N ALA A 31 14.37 -10.11 22.29
CA ALA A 31 14.84 -9.31 23.42
C ALA A 31 14.08 -9.62 24.71
N SER A 32 14.39 -10.76 25.37
CA SER A 32 14.36 -10.91 26.85
C SER A 32 14.84 -12.27 27.37
N HIS A 33 16.01 -12.23 28.00
CA HIS A 33 16.44 -12.97 29.20
C HIS A 33 16.69 -14.49 29.22
N SER A 34 17.99 -14.80 29.30
CA SER A 34 18.62 -15.93 29.99
C SER A 34 18.34 -15.96 31.51
N SER A 35 17.91 -17.12 32.07
CA SER A 35 18.65 -17.91 33.09
C SER A 35 17.76 -18.93 33.87
N THR A 36 18.07 -20.22 33.66
CA THR A 36 18.23 -21.37 34.59
C THR A 36 17.32 -21.58 35.82
N THR A 37 16.57 -22.68 35.88
CA THR A 37 16.72 -23.86 36.81
C THR A 37 15.55 -24.87 36.67
N ALA A 38 15.85 -26.17 36.58
CA ALA A 38 14.94 -27.32 36.72
C ALA A 38 14.88 -27.78 38.21
N PRO A 39 14.15 -28.84 38.67
CA PRO A 39 13.45 -29.90 37.91
C PRO A 39 12.13 -30.52 38.52
N LEU A 40 11.60 -31.51 37.78
CA LEU A 40 10.95 -32.77 38.21
C LEU A 40 9.43 -32.89 38.48
N ASN A 41 8.86 -33.92 37.82
CA ASN A 41 7.87 -34.91 38.30
C ASN A 41 6.37 -34.72 37.92
N GLN A 42 5.87 -35.47 36.93
CA GLN A 42 4.95 -36.61 37.11
C GLN A 42 4.33 -37.06 35.77
N GLU A 43 4.48 -38.36 35.52
CA GLU A 43 3.76 -39.19 34.55
C GLU A 43 2.25 -39.26 34.90
N PRO A 44 1.36 -39.54 33.93
CA PRO A 44 0.89 -40.93 33.91
C PRO A 44 0.69 -41.52 32.51
N GLU A 45 1.02 -42.81 32.45
CA GLU A 45 0.56 -43.79 31.48
C GLU A 45 -0.97 -43.74 31.30
N ASN A 46 -1.45 -43.93 30.07
CA ASN A 46 -2.65 -44.75 29.87
C ASN A 46 -2.62 -45.48 28.52
N LYS A 47 -2.78 -46.81 28.60
CA LYS A 47 -2.81 -47.77 27.48
C LYS A 47 -3.97 -47.52 26.51
N PRO A 48 -3.84 -47.93 25.23
CA PRO A 48 -4.96 -47.95 24.30
C PRO A 48 -5.87 -49.15 24.59
N SER A 49 -7.17 -48.91 24.79
CA SER A 49 -8.19 -49.96 24.72
C SER A 49 -8.85 -49.88 23.36
N ALA A 50 -8.61 -50.90 22.53
CA ALA A 50 -9.39 -51.18 21.34
C ALA A 50 -10.66 -51.92 21.77
N ASP A 51 -11.82 -51.44 21.36
CA ASP A 51 -12.89 -52.29 20.81
C ASP A 51 -14.08 -51.49 20.24
N SER A 52 -14.11 -51.44 18.90
CA SER A 52 -15.29 -51.55 18.00
C SER A 52 -16.36 -50.45 17.95
N PRO A 53 -17.25 -50.43 16.94
CA PRO A 53 -17.04 -50.56 15.49
C PRO A 53 -17.85 -49.49 14.73
N ASN A 54 -17.27 -48.81 13.73
CA ASN A 54 -18.00 -48.20 12.59
C ASN A 54 -16.95 -47.59 11.65
N GLY A 55 -16.27 -48.46 10.90
CA GLY A 55 -15.39 -48.04 9.82
C GLY A 55 -16.23 -47.49 8.68
N ILE A 56 -16.41 -46.17 8.63
CA ILE A 56 -16.76 -45.48 7.38
C ILE A 56 -15.54 -45.66 6.48
N THR A 57 -15.66 -46.45 5.41
CA THR A 57 -14.56 -46.64 4.48
C THR A 57 -14.31 -45.33 3.72
N ALA A 58 -13.05 -45.03 3.38
CA ALA A 58 -12.68 -43.82 2.64
C ALA A 58 -13.44 -43.69 1.30
N GLU A 59 -13.93 -44.79 0.73
CA GLU A 59 -14.80 -44.82 -0.46
C GLU A 59 -16.20 -44.23 -0.19
N GLN A 60 -16.77 -44.40 1.01
CA GLN A 60 -18.06 -43.77 1.39
C GLN A 60 -17.93 -42.26 1.58
N VAL A 61 -16.74 -41.78 1.99
CA VAL A 61 -16.45 -40.35 2.07
C VAL A 61 -16.30 -39.75 0.67
N LEU A 62 -15.58 -40.41 -0.24
CA LEU A 62 -15.36 -39.93 -1.61
C LEU A 62 -16.63 -39.83 -2.46
N HIS A 63 -17.62 -40.70 -2.25
CA HIS A 63 -18.91 -40.61 -2.95
C HIS A 63 -19.83 -39.49 -2.44
N SER A 64 -19.55 -38.93 -1.26
CA SER A 64 -20.35 -37.84 -0.67
C SER A 64 -20.00 -36.46 -1.22
N PHE A 65 -18.83 -36.32 -1.87
CA PHE A 65 -18.31 -35.04 -2.37
C PHE A 65 -18.54 -34.79 -3.87
N ASN A 66 -19.12 -35.74 -4.61
CA ASN A 66 -19.31 -35.63 -6.06
C ASN A 66 -20.78 -35.41 -6.47
N SER A 67 -21.53 -34.63 -5.70
CA SER A 67 -22.81 -34.11 -6.18
C SER A 67 -22.57 -32.81 -6.97
N PRO A 68 -23.00 -32.71 -8.25
CA PRO A 68 -22.91 -31.47 -9.03
C PRO A 68 -23.53 -30.25 -8.35
N ALA A 69 -24.44 -30.46 -7.38
CA ALA A 69 -25.05 -29.42 -6.58
C ALA A 69 -24.10 -28.82 -5.52
N GLN A 70 -23.20 -29.63 -4.94
CA GLN A 70 -22.20 -29.15 -3.96
C GLN A 70 -21.05 -28.44 -4.66
N ILE A 71 -20.63 -28.92 -5.83
CA ILE A 71 -19.64 -28.25 -6.68
C ILE A 71 -20.15 -26.87 -7.12
N LYS A 72 -21.42 -26.77 -7.55
CA LYS A 72 -22.05 -25.47 -7.86
C LYS A 72 -22.19 -24.53 -6.65
N GLN A 73 -22.37 -25.07 -5.45
CA GLN A 73 -22.40 -24.26 -4.21
C GLN A 73 -21.02 -23.78 -3.80
N PHE A 74 -19.97 -24.57 -4.05
CA PHE A 74 -18.58 -24.16 -3.85
C PHE A 74 -18.19 -23.06 -4.85
N ASP A 75 -18.50 -23.24 -6.14
CA ASP A 75 -18.24 -22.23 -7.19
C ASP A 75 -18.95 -20.90 -6.86
N ALA A 76 -20.23 -20.94 -6.45
CA ALA A 76 -20.98 -19.74 -6.08
C ALA A 76 -20.50 -19.07 -4.78
N ALA A 77 -20.03 -19.87 -3.80
CA ALA A 77 -19.47 -19.35 -2.56
C ALA A 77 -18.06 -18.76 -2.74
N GLU A 78 -17.27 -19.33 -3.65
CA GLU A 78 -15.96 -18.82 -4.06
C GLU A 78 -16.13 -17.52 -4.86
N ASP A 79 -17.04 -17.47 -5.83
CA ASP A 79 -17.39 -16.24 -6.57
C ASP A 79 -17.88 -15.12 -5.64
N ALA A 80 -18.74 -15.44 -4.66
CA ALA A 80 -19.18 -14.48 -3.66
C ALA A 80 -18.05 -14.00 -2.73
N SER A 81 -17.10 -14.88 -2.42
CA SER A 81 -15.92 -14.55 -1.60
C SER A 81 -14.93 -13.67 -2.37
N ILE A 82 -14.71 -13.95 -3.65
CA ILE A 82 -13.91 -13.12 -4.57
C ILE A 82 -14.57 -11.75 -4.75
N LEU A 83 -15.88 -11.70 -4.94
CA LEU A 83 -16.62 -10.43 -5.05
C LEU A 83 -16.47 -9.59 -3.78
N ARG A 84 -16.63 -10.20 -2.60
CA ARG A 84 -16.46 -9.51 -1.31
C ARG A 84 -15.03 -9.04 -1.06
N LEU A 85 -14.03 -9.84 -1.46
CA LEU A 85 -12.63 -9.42 -1.40
C LEU A 85 -12.35 -8.25 -2.35
N ASN A 86 -12.91 -8.27 -3.56
CA ASN A 86 -12.80 -7.16 -4.50
C ASN A 86 -13.47 -5.88 -3.99
N GLU A 87 -14.64 -6.00 -3.34
CA GLU A 87 -15.32 -4.87 -2.70
C GLU A 87 -14.51 -4.31 -1.51
N MET A 88 -13.96 -5.19 -0.67
CA MET A 88 -13.09 -4.80 0.45
C MET A 88 -11.81 -4.12 -0.04
N LEU A 89 -11.16 -4.67 -1.08
CA LEU A 89 -9.92 -4.12 -1.63
C LEU A 89 -10.20 -2.79 -2.36
N GLY A 90 -11.28 -2.70 -3.12
CA GLY A 90 -11.73 -1.46 -3.75
C GLY A 90 -12.05 -0.38 -2.71
N GLY A 91 -12.72 -0.74 -1.63
CA GLY A 91 -12.99 0.15 -0.50
C GLY A 91 -11.72 0.63 0.21
N ALA A 92 -10.73 -0.25 0.42
CA ALA A 92 -9.46 0.09 1.03
C ALA A 92 -8.64 1.07 0.16
N ILE A 93 -8.56 0.82 -1.15
CA ILE A 93 -7.86 1.68 -2.10
C ILE A 93 -8.52 3.07 -2.16
N ALA A 94 -9.85 3.12 -2.25
CA ALA A 94 -10.59 4.38 -2.26
C ALA A 94 -10.38 5.19 -0.96
N ASN A 95 -10.36 4.52 0.19
CA ASN A 95 -10.15 5.16 1.48
C ASN A 95 -8.71 5.70 1.63
N GLU A 96 -7.70 4.97 1.16
CA GLU A 96 -6.31 5.43 1.15
C GLU A 96 -6.13 6.64 0.23
N ALA A 97 -6.71 6.60 -0.97
CA ALA A 97 -6.66 7.69 -1.92
C ALA A 97 -7.29 8.98 -1.38
N LYS A 98 -8.43 8.85 -0.72
CA LYS A 98 -9.10 9.94 0.00
C LYS A 98 -8.21 10.49 1.10
N THR A 99 -7.63 9.63 1.93
CA THR A 99 -6.76 10.02 3.05
C THR A 99 -5.55 10.84 2.57
N ARG A 100 -4.91 10.42 1.48
CA ARG A 100 -3.75 11.15 0.91
C ARG A 100 -4.16 12.50 0.31
N THR A 101 -5.29 12.56 -0.38
CA THR A 101 -5.82 13.81 -0.95
C THR A 101 -6.17 14.80 0.15
N GLU A 102 -6.82 14.33 1.23
CA GLU A 102 -7.12 15.13 2.42
C GLU A 102 -5.86 15.63 3.12
N ALA A 103 -4.81 14.81 3.21
CA ALA A 103 -3.52 15.22 3.75
C ALA A 103 -2.88 16.35 2.91
N SER A 104 -2.92 16.25 1.57
CA SER A 104 -2.41 17.28 0.67
C SER A 104 -3.19 18.60 0.82
N LEU A 105 -4.53 18.55 0.93
CA LEU A 105 -5.35 19.72 1.19
C LEU A 105 -5.08 20.34 2.58
N LYS A 106 -4.92 19.51 3.61
CA LYS A 106 -4.58 19.97 4.96
C LYS A 106 -3.22 20.68 4.97
N ARG A 107 -2.23 20.15 4.25
CA ARG A 107 -0.92 20.78 4.10
C ARG A 107 -1.05 22.14 3.42
N LEU A 108 -1.74 22.22 2.29
CA LEU A 108 -1.98 23.50 1.61
C LEU A 108 -2.65 24.52 2.53
N ARG A 109 -3.65 24.09 3.30
CA ARG A 109 -4.33 24.97 4.26
C ARG A 109 -3.38 25.58 5.28
N VAL A 110 -2.49 24.77 5.85
CA VAL A 110 -1.55 25.21 6.88
C VAL A 110 -0.46 26.10 6.28
N GLU A 111 0.14 25.67 5.18
CA GLU A 111 1.31 26.35 4.61
C GLU A 111 0.96 27.67 3.91
N LEU A 112 -0.27 27.81 3.40
CA LEU A 112 -0.75 29.01 2.70
C LEU A 112 -1.72 29.86 3.51
N ASP A 113 -1.96 29.49 4.77
CA ASP A 113 -2.96 30.11 5.65
C ASP A 113 -4.33 30.30 4.95
N LEU A 114 -4.86 29.22 4.38
CA LEU A 114 -6.08 29.29 3.58
C LEU A 114 -7.31 29.55 4.45
N THR A 115 -8.15 30.47 3.99
CA THR A 115 -9.47 30.71 4.60
C THR A 115 -10.39 29.49 4.41
N ALA A 116 -11.41 29.35 5.25
CA ALA A 116 -12.40 28.28 5.12
C ALA A 116 -13.09 28.27 3.74
N ALA A 117 -13.36 29.45 3.19
CA ALA A 117 -13.95 29.58 1.85
C ALA A 117 -13.02 29.08 0.74
N GLN A 118 -11.72 29.39 0.82
CA GLN A 118 -10.72 28.89 -0.13
C GLN A 118 -10.56 27.37 -0.02
N VAL A 119 -10.53 26.82 1.19
CA VAL A 119 -10.48 25.36 1.40
C VAL A 119 -11.70 24.68 0.79
N GLN A 120 -12.90 25.22 1.01
CA GLN A 120 -14.13 24.70 0.41
C GLN A 120 -14.12 24.77 -1.12
N SER A 121 -13.61 25.86 -1.70
CA SER A 121 -13.45 26.00 -3.15
C SER A 121 -12.55 24.92 -3.73
N ILE A 122 -11.35 24.73 -3.16
CA ILE A 122 -10.40 23.70 -3.61
C ILE A 122 -10.99 22.29 -3.41
N GLN A 123 -11.68 22.05 -2.29
CA GLN A 123 -12.33 20.77 -2.03
C GLN A 123 -13.47 20.48 -3.03
N ALA A 124 -14.24 21.48 -3.42
CA ALA A 124 -15.29 21.36 -4.42
C ALA A 124 -14.69 21.03 -5.80
N SER A 125 -13.62 21.73 -6.22
CA SER A 125 -12.90 21.41 -7.46
C SER A 125 -12.32 19.99 -7.43
N THR A 126 -11.78 19.56 -6.29
CA THR A 126 -11.25 18.20 -6.11
C THR A 126 -12.35 17.15 -6.26
N THR A 127 -13.50 17.38 -5.62
CA THR A 127 -14.64 16.45 -5.68
C THR A 127 -15.21 16.37 -7.09
N SER A 128 -15.35 17.50 -7.78
CA SER A 128 -15.82 17.54 -9.18
C SER A 128 -14.90 16.73 -10.08
N TYR A 129 -13.59 16.98 -10.01
CA TYR A 129 -12.61 16.28 -10.83
C TYR A 129 -12.62 14.76 -10.59
N LEU A 130 -12.62 14.32 -9.32
CA LEU A 130 -12.67 12.89 -9.00
C LEU A 130 -13.94 12.22 -9.52
N SER A 131 -15.09 12.91 -9.45
CA SER A 131 -16.37 12.39 -9.94
C SER A 131 -16.45 12.32 -11.47
N GLU A 132 -15.83 13.27 -12.19
CA GLU A 132 -15.83 13.32 -13.65
C GLU A 132 -14.91 12.27 -14.27
N HIS A 133 -13.85 11.89 -13.56
CA HIS A 133 -12.82 10.99 -14.06
C HIS A 133 -12.88 9.56 -13.51
N ASP A 134 -13.92 9.24 -12.71
CA ASP A 134 -14.08 7.94 -12.01
C ASP A 134 -12.77 7.45 -11.38
N SER A 135 -12.00 8.40 -10.83
CA SER A 135 -10.65 8.14 -10.36
C SER A 135 -10.68 7.80 -8.88
N LEU A 136 -10.22 6.60 -8.55
CA LEU A 136 -9.91 6.20 -7.17
C LEU A 136 -8.46 6.54 -6.79
N LEU A 137 -7.74 7.32 -7.60
CA LEU A 137 -6.35 7.64 -7.34
C LEU A 137 -6.20 8.86 -6.43
N PRO A 138 -5.23 8.86 -5.50
CA PRO A 138 -4.94 10.02 -4.68
C PRO A 138 -4.52 11.21 -5.55
N LEU A 139 -5.11 12.36 -5.28
CA LEU A 139 -4.71 13.63 -5.87
C LEU A 139 -3.73 14.33 -4.93
N ASP A 140 -2.49 14.48 -5.40
CA ASP A 140 -1.53 15.35 -4.74
C ASP A 140 -1.61 16.76 -5.34
N LEU A 141 -2.13 17.68 -4.55
CA LEU A 141 -2.39 19.06 -4.95
C LEU A 141 -1.11 19.88 -5.12
N LEU A 142 0.02 19.43 -4.57
CA LEU A 142 1.34 20.06 -4.75
C LEU A 142 2.11 19.49 -5.94
N ARG A 143 1.61 18.45 -6.62
CA ARG A 143 2.30 17.87 -7.77
C ARG A 143 2.38 18.86 -8.92
N HIS A 144 3.45 18.80 -9.70
CA HIS A 144 3.69 19.80 -10.73
C HIS A 144 2.60 19.74 -11.83
N ASP A 145 2.18 18.54 -12.17
CA ASP A 145 1.19 18.11 -13.16
C ASP A 145 -0.18 17.86 -12.52
N SER A 146 -0.43 18.41 -11.32
CA SER A 146 -1.75 18.33 -10.70
C SER A 146 -2.81 18.91 -11.65
N PRO A 147 -3.86 18.15 -12.00
CA PRO A 147 -4.92 18.63 -12.89
C PRO A 147 -5.71 19.80 -12.28
N LEU A 148 -5.63 19.97 -10.96
CA LEU A 148 -6.31 21.03 -10.21
C LEU A 148 -5.46 22.30 -10.06
N ARG A 149 -4.25 22.34 -10.64
CA ARG A 149 -3.34 23.48 -10.51
C ARG A 149 -4.02 24.81 -10.85
N GLY A 150 -4.69 24.90 -12.00
CA GLY A 150 -5.34 26.14 -12.43
C GLY A 150 -6.47 26.58 -11.49
N ALA A 151 -7.25 25.63 -10.99
CA ALA A 151 -8.34 25.91 -10.04
C ALA A 151 -7.81 26.40 -8.68
N ILE A 152 -6.70 25.80 -8.20
CA ILE A 152 -6.02 26.25 -6.98
C ILE A 152 -5.49 27.67 -7.21
N GLU A 153 -4.75 27.92 -8.29
CA GLU A 153 -4.16 29.23 -8.58
C GLU A 153 -5.23 30.36 -8.66
N GLN A 154 -6.41 30.08 -9.20
CA GLN A 154 -7.53 31.04 -9.23
C GLN A 154 -8.15 31.33 -7.86
N THR A 155 -7.99 30.43 -6.89
CA THR A 155 -8.53 30.57 -5.53
C THR A 155 -7.58 31.35 -4.61
N LEU A 156 -6.29 31.44 -4.97
CA LEU A 156 -5.24 32.03 -4.15
C LEU A 156 -5.09 33.53 -4.41
N SER A 157 -4.72 34.27 -3.37
CA SER A 157 -4.26 35.66 -3.52
C SER A 157 -2.87 35.72 -4.17
N ALA A 158 -2.47 36.89 -4.66
CA ALA A 158 -1.15 37.08 -5.28
C ALA A 158 0.01 36.68 -4.35
N HIS A 159 -0.09 36.96 -3.04
CA HIS A 159 0.92 36.56 -2.08
C HIS A 159 0.96 35.03 -1.89
N GLN A 160 -0.21 34.40 -1.75
CA GLN A 160 -0.32 32.94 -1.60
C GLN A 160 0.12 32.19 -2.86
N LEU A 161 -0.03 32.78 -4.06
CA LEU A 161 0.47 32.20 -5.31
C LEU A 161 1.98 32.05 -5.34
N ILE A 162 2.71 33.02 -4.79
CA ILE A 162 4.18 32.95 -4.68
C ILE A 162 4.56 31.80 -3.75
N GLN A 163 3.97 31.77 -2.55
CA GLN A 163 4.20 30.69 -1.57
C GLN A 163 3.82 29.32 -2.14
N TYR A 164 2.70 29.21 -2.86
CA TYR A 164 2.28 27.97 -3.50
C TYR A 164 3.28 27.49 -4.56
N THR A 165 3.87 28.41 -5.33
CA THR A 165 4.91 28.08 -6.31
C THR A 165 6.19 27.59 -5.63
N GLU A 166 6.58 28.21 -4.52
CA GLU A 166 7.72 27.79 -3.71
C GLU A 166 7.48 26.40 -3.10
N LEU A 167 6.31 26.17 -2.48
CA LEU A 167 5.93 24.87 -1.93
C LEU A 167 5.95 23.77 -2.97
N ARG A 168 5.43 24.03 -4.17
CA ARG A 168 5.46 23.06 -5.29
C ARG A 168 6.88 22.76 -5.74
N THR A 169 7.72 23.78 -5.80
CA THR A 169 9.13 23.63 -6.17
C THR A 169 9.86 22.77 -5.13
N GLN A 170 9.68 23.06 -3.83
CA GLN A 170 10.23 22.25 -2.74
C GLN A 170 9.68 20.82 -2.75
N HIS A 171 8.37 20.66 -2.96
CA HIS A 171 7.74 19.35 -3.06
C HIS A 171 8.35 18.51 -4.20
N ARG A 172 8.62 19.13 -5.35
CA ARG A 172 9.28 18.47 -6.48
C ARG A 172 10.69 17.98 -6.10
N TYR A 173 11.50 18.82 -5.47
CA TYR A 173 12.85 18.42 -5.04
C TYR A 173 12.80 17.29 -4.01
N ASN A 174 11.92 17.38 -3.01
CA ASN A 174 11.75 16.31 -2.02
C ASN A 174 11.31 14.99 -2.67
N TRP A 175 10.44 15.04 -3.69
CA TRP A 175 10.04 13.86 -4.44
C TRP A 175 11.19 13.26 -5.25
N ILE A 176 11.99 14.11 -5.93
CA ILE A 176 13.19 13.69 -6.67
C ILE A 176 14.18 12.99 -5.73
N GLU A 177 14.48 13.59 -4.58
CA GLU A 177 15.38 13.01 -3.58
C GLU A 177 14.82 11.70 -3.01
N ALA A 178 13.51 11.64 -2.71
CA ALA A 178 12.88 10.41 -2.23
C ALA A 178 12.98 9.28 -3.27
N GLN A 179 12.75 9.58 -4.55
CA GLN A 179 12.88 8.59 -5.63
C GLN A 179 14.34 8.13 -5.81
N ALA A 180 15.29 9.06 -5.81
CA ALA A 180 16.71 8.73 -5.86
C ALA A 180 17.14 7.84 -4.69
N ASN A 181 16.65 8.10 -3.47
CA ASN A 181 16.95 7.28 -2.30
C ASN A 181 16.33 5.88 -2.39
N VAL A 182 15.10 5.74 -2.92
CA VAL A 182 14.46 4.44 -3.13
C VAL A 182 15.26 3.62 -4.15
N GLU A 183 15.58 4.17 -5.32
CA GLU A 183 16.34 3.48 -6.35
C GLU A 183 17.77 3.14 -5.86
N LEU A 184 18.42 4.05 -5.12
CA LEU A 184 19.72 3.78 -4.50
C LEU A 184 19.65 2.62 -3.49
N ALA A 185 18.61 2.57 -2.66
CA ALA A 185 18.43 1.49 -1.69
C ALA A 185 18.21 0.13 -2.39
N GLU A 186 17.48 0.09 -3.51
CA GLU A 186 17.32 -1.12 -4.32
C GLU A 186 18.65 -1.57 -4.95
N LEU A 187 19.46 -0.63 -5.45
CA LEU A 187 20.79 -0.92 -5.97
C LEU A 187 21.75 -1.43 -4.89
N GLN A 188 21.64 -0.93 -3.66
CA GLN A 188 22.43 -1.41 -2.51
C GLN A 188 22.04 -2.82 -2.05
N GLN A 189 20.78 -3.23 -2.24
CA GLN A 189 20.37 -4.61 -1.92
C GLN A 189 21.01 -5.63 -2.86
N THR A 190 21.33 -5.21 -4.09
CA THR A 190 21.87 -6.07 -5.15
C THR A 190 23.39 -5.96 -5.30
N ASN A 191 24.00 -4.83 -4.90
CA ASN A 191 25.43 -4.55 -5.05
C ASN A 191 26.05 -4.02 -3.75
N ARG A 192 27.28 -4.47 -3.44
CA ARG A 192 28.10 -3.85 -2.39
C ARG A 192 28.78 -2.60 -2.96
N LEU A 193 28.11 -1.46 -2.81
CA LEU A 193 28.61 -0.15 -3.23
C LEU A 193 29.46 0.49 -2.11
N THR A 194 30.57 1.12 -2.48
CA THR A 194 31.34 2.02 -1.61
C THR A 194 30.59 3.33 -1.37
N GLU A 195 30.95 4.08 -0.32
CA GLU A 195 30.33 5.41 -0.07
C GLU A 195 30.49 6.37 -1.26
N ALA A 196 31.68 6.40 -1.89
CA ALA A 196 31.91 7.25 -3.06
C ALA A 196 31.03 6.87 -4.27
N GLU A 197 30.80 5.57 -4.49
CA GLU A 197 29.91 5.10 -5.55
C GLU A 197 28.43 5.41 -5.23
N LYS A 198 28.04 5.38 -3.95
CA LYS A 198 26.69 5.77 -3.52
C LYS A 198 26.43 7.25 -3.79
N ASP A 199 27.39 8.12 -3.45
CA ASP A 199 27.25 9.58 -3.65
C ASP A 199 27.17 9.93 -5.14
N ASP A 200 28.00 9.29 -5.97
CA ASP A 200 27.99 9.48 -7.42
C ASP A 200 26.67 8.96 -8.04
N LEU A 201 26.23 7.76 -7.66
CA LEU A 201 24.95 7.20 -8.12
C LEU A 201 23.76 8.05 -7.65
N PHE A 202 23.76 8.51 -6.40
CA PHE A 202 22.71 9.39 -5.89
C PHE A 202 22.62 10.67 -6.72
N SER A 203 23.75 11.30 -7.01
CA SER A 203 23.80 12.51 -7.84
C SER A 203 23.26 12.26 -9.25
N GLN A 204 23.63 11.14 -9.88
CA GLN A 204 23.11 10.74 -11.19
C GLN A 204 21.59 10.47 -11.15
N LEU A 205 21.09 9.84 -10.09
CA LEU A 205 19.67 9.58 -9.90
C LEU A 205 18.88 10.88 -9.71
N VAL A 206 19.40 11.81 -8.91
CA VAL A 206 18.80 13.15 -8.75
C VAL A 206 18.75 13.89 -10.09
N GLU A 207 19.82 13.84 -10.90
CA GLU A 207 19.83 14.46 -12.23
C GLU A 207 18.80 13.81 -13.16
N LYS A 208 18.77 12.46 -13.22
CA LYS A 208 17.79 11.67 -13.97
C LYS A 208 16.35 12.09 -13.64
N TYR A 209 16.00 12.10 -12.35
CA TYR A 209 14.65 12.46 -11.91
C TYR A 209 14.33 13.95 -12.06
N THR A 210 15.33 14.82 -11.99
CA THR A 210 15.17 16.25 -12.28
C THR A 210 14.75 16.44 -13.74
N VAL A 211 15.44 15.81 -14.70
CA VAL A 211 15.10 15.89 -16.13
C VAL A 211 13.71 15.32 -16.42
N GLN A 212 13.32 14.23 -15.75
CA GLN A 212 11.98 13.64 -15.91
C GLN A 212 10.84 14.47 -15.30
N SER A 213 11.17 15.36 -14.36
CA SER A 213 10.20 16.20 -13.64
C SER A 213 9.95 17.58 -14.28
N GLN A 214 10.63 17.88 -15.39
CA GLN A 214 10.48 19.11 -16.19
C GLN A 214 9.42 18.94 -17.27
#